data_AF-A0A2G9QLH8-F1
#
_entry.id   AF-A0A2G9QLH8-F1
#
_cell.length_a   1.000
_cell.length_b   1.000
_cell.length_c   1.000
_cell.angle_alpha   90.00
_cell.angle_beta   90.00
_cell.angle_gamma   90.00
#
_symmetry.space_group_name_H-M   'P 1'
#
loop_
_entity.id
_entity.type
_entity.pdbx_description
1 polymer ?
#
loop_
_entity_poly.entity_id
_entity_poly.type
_entity_poly.pdbx_seq_one_letter_code
_entity_poly.pdbx_strand_id
1 'polypeptide(L)'
;MFKSTRKGYMIMLCCTVIIMVVFICIIRINFSQLSNFHVLNVKSLLAPACGHIGYIITESKTIDQQIAEIMTLMNCTIPQKDTMYFNETTSAIDSKAIILNYKPNYCLGDTLIVQVEMFNYLGKRKTYGGDFLQARIFSPKLGAGASGRIKDFNNGTYHIYFTLFWKGSVQISIILMHPSEGVSLLWKGRNMGYNYISFTGKFLNKNQEVHTKCGFYLNSQQEKCKYLDRKYREVFYCIKLPAVPCEAFISLNSQNTRYTYLTNANKTLFS
;
A
#
# COMPACT_ATOMS: atom_id res chain seq x y z
N MET A 1 -44.74 22.67 -10.90
CA MET A 1 -44.28 23.94 -10.31
C MET A 1 -44.17 23.75 -8.78
N PHE A 2 -43.10 23.12 -8.30
CA PHE A 2 -42.91 22.88 -6.86
C PHE A 2 -42.25 24.11 -6.22
N LYS A 3 -43.01 24.79 -5.35
CA LYS A 3 -42.55 25.99 -4.64
C LYS A 3 -41.59 25.55 -3.53
N SER A 4 -40.29 25.55 -3.84
CA SER A 4 -39.22 25.28 -2.88
C SER A 4 -39.27 26.32 -1.76
N THR A 5 -39.65 25.90 -0.56
CA THR A 5 -39.71 26.77 0.61
C THR A 5 -38.30 26.99 1.17
N ARG A 6 -38.01 28.22 1.61
CA ARG A 6 -36.72 28.66 2.18
C ARG A 6 -36.20 27.72 3.30
N LYS A 7 -37.09 27.00 4.00
CA LYS A 7 -36.77 25.96 4.98
C LYS A 7 -36.14 24.71 4.34
N GLY A 8 -36.61 24.25 3.18
CA GLY A 8 -36.05 23.10 2.48
C GLY A 8 -34.62 23.34 2.01
N TYR A 9 -34.33 24.55 1.53
CA TYR A 9 -32.96 24.94 1.14
C TYR A 9 -32.00 24.96 2.32
N MET A 10 -32.44 25.46 3.49
CA MET A 10 -31.62 25.49 4.71
C MET A 10 -31.31 24.08 5.24
N ILE A 11 -32.26 23.16 5.17
CA ILE A 11 -32.05 21.76 5.60
C ILE A 11 -31.05 21.07 4.67
N MET A 12 -31.19 21.24 3.35
CA MET A 12 -30.25 20.68 2.38
C MET A 12 -28.83 21.23 2.57
N LEU A 13 -28.67 22.54 2.80
CA LEU A 13 -27.36 23.13 3.07
C LEU A 13 -26.73 22.55 4.35
N CYS A 14 -27.50 22.42 5.42
CA CYS A 14 -27.04 21.87 6.69
C CYS A 14 -26.59 20.41 6.56
N CYS A 15 -27.37 19.59 5.84
CA CYS A 15 -26.99 18.20 5.54
C CYS A 15 -25.70 18.11 4.73
N THR A 16 -25.50 18.96 3.72
CA THR A 16 -24.24 18.95 2.94
C THR A 16 -23.02 19.36 3.77
N VAL A 17 -23.17 20.34 4.68
CA VAL A 17 -22.09 20.76 5.59
C VAL A 17 -21.76 19.65 6.60
N ILE A 18 -22.78 19.02 7.19
CA ILE A 18 -22.57 17.90 8.13
C ILE A 18 -21.90 16.72 7.41
N ILE A 19 -22.35 16.36 6.20
CA ILE A 19 -21.73 15.31 5.40
C ILE A 19 -20.28 15.67 5.09
N MET A 20 -19.98 16.90 4.68
CA MET A 20 -18.60 17.35 4.42
C MET A 20 -17.72 17.32 5.68
N VAL A 21 -18.23 17.78 6.83
CA VAL A 21 -17.50 17.74 8.10
C VAL A 21 -17.28 16.30 8.56
N VAL A 22 -18.27 15.42 8.42
CA VAL A 22 -18.14 13.99 8.72
C VAL A 22 -17.18 13.32 7.74
N PHE A 23 -17.20 13.66 6.44
CA PHE A 23 -16.26 13.13 5.46
C PHE A 23 -14.83 13.61 5.72
N ILE A 24 -14.65 14.88 6.09
CA ILE A 24 -13.34 15.44 6.50
C ILE A 24 -12.87 14.79 7.81
N CYS A 25 -13.76 14.56 8.77
CA CYS A 25 -13.45 13.83 10.00
C CYS A 25 -13.10 12.38 9.72
N ILE A 26 -13.83 11.67 8.84
CA ILE A 26 -13.54 10.28 8.43
C ILE A 26 -12.21 10.19 7.69
N ILE A 27 -11.87 11.15 6.83
CA ILE A 27 -10.53 11.23 6.21
C ILE A 27 -9.44 11.48 7.27
N ARG A 28 -9.78 12.09 8.42
CA ARG A 28 -8.89 12.24 9.57
C ARG A 28 -8.87 11.04 10.54
N ILE A 29 -9.70 10.01 10.35
CA ILE A 29 -9.71 8.84 11.23
C ILE A 29 -8.51 7.95 10.89
N ASN A 30 -7.61 7.84 11.87
CA ASN A 30 -6.54 6.84 12.02
C ASN A 30 -5.33 6.90 11.07
N PHE A 31 -4.77 8.09 10.84
CA PHE A 31 -3.34 8.19 10.57
C PHE A 31 -2.63 8.68 11.83
N SER A 32 -2.00 7.76 12.55
CA SER A 32 -1.17 8.12 13.70
C SER A 32 0.09 8.83 13.18
N GLN A 33 0.12 10.14 13.40
CA GLN A 33 1.19 11.02 12.93
C GLN A 33 2.44 10.81 13.79
N LEU A 34 3.57 10.51 13.15
CA LEU A 34 4.86 10.21 13.82
C LEU A 34 5.54 11.45 14.40
N SER A 35 5.17 12.65 13.95
CA SER A 35 5.87 13.88 14.36
C SER A 35 4.95 15.09 14.34
N ASN A 36 5.06 15.94 15.36
CA ASN A 36 4.53 17.31 15.32
C ASN A 36 5.10 18.07 14.12
N PHE A 37 4.33 18.99 13.54
CA PHE A 37 4.75 19.77 12.37
C PHE A 37 5.98 20.63 12.70
N HIS A 38 7.12 20.36 12.07
CA HIS A 38 8.29 21.24 12.10
C HIS A 38 8.23 22.21 10.91
N VAL A 39 8.38 23.50 11.20
CA VAL A 39 8.43 24.58 10.20
C VAL A 39 9.90 24.94 9.94
N LEU A 40 10.34 24.85 8.69
CA LEU A 40 11.69 25.22 8.26
C LEU A 40 11.64 26.34 7.25
N ASN A 41 12.57 27.30 7.33
CA ASN A 41 12.65 28.41 6.38
C ASN A 41 13.71 28.15 5.30
N VAL A 42 13.26 28.12 4.05
CA VAL A 42 14.11 27.96 2.86
C VAL A 42 14.31 29.32 2.19
N LYS A 43 15.56 29.71 2.02
CA LYS A 43 15.99 30.92 1.31
C LYS A 43 16.21 30.62 -0.17
N SER A 44 16.12 31.65 -1.01
CA SER A 44 16.23 31.53 -2.47
C SER A 44 17.66 31.57 -3.01
N LEU A 45 18.66 31.13 -2.24
CA LEU A 45 20.00 30.98 -2.81
C LEU A 45 20.04 29.68 -3.60
N LEU A 46 20.47 29.74 -4.87
CA LEU A 46 20.85 28.55 -5.64
C LEU A 46 22.00 27.85 -4.92
N ALA A 47 21.87 26.55 -4.67
CA ALA A 47 23.02 25.74 -4.29
C ALA A 47 24.13 25.87 -5.38
N PRO A 48 25.42 25.93 -5.01
CA PRO A 48 26.49 25.85 -5.99
C PRO A 48 26.40 24.53 -6.74
N ALA A 49 26.62 24.58 -8.06
CA ALA A 49 26.46 23.44 -8.95
C ALA A 49 27.38 22.28 -8.55
N CYS A 50 26.80 21.12 -8.25
CA CYS A 50 27.54 19.87 -8.02
C CYS A 50 27.37 18.93 -9.21
N GLY A 51 28.49 18.46 -9.75
CA GLY A 51 28.59 17.63 -10.93
C GLY A 51 27.90 16.28 -10.80
N HIS A 52 27.24 15.87 -11.88
CA HIS A 52 26.68 14.54 -12.03
C HIS A 52 27.80 13.52 -12.24
N ILE A 53 27.95 12.61 -11.27
CA ILE A 53 28.75 11.39 -11.45
C ILE A 53 28.00 10.49 -12.43
N GLY A 54 28.71 10.11 -13.49
CA GLY A 54 28.23 9.30 -14.59
C GLY A 54 27.68 7.96 -14.13
N TYR A 55 26.53 7.61 -14.72
CA TYR A 55 25.88 6.32 -14.56
C TYR A 55 26.62 5.28 -15.41
N ILE A 56 27.19 4.27 -14.75
CA ILE A 56 27.73 3.09 -15.43
C ILE A 56 26.55 2.20 -15.79
N ILE A 57 26.38 1.96 -17.09
CA ILE A 57 25.39 1.03 -17.64
C ILE A 57 25.89 -0.38 -17.36
N THR A 58 25.20 -1.12 -16.50
CA THR A 58 25.37 -2.58 -16.35
C THR A 58 24.51 -3.32 -17.38
N GLU A 59 24.98 -4.51 -17.76
CA GLU A 59 24.41 -5.37 -18.79
C GLU A 59 22.87 -5.51 -18.72
N SER A 60 22.25 -5.48 -19.90
CA SER A 60 20.80 -5.56 -20.08
C SER A 60 20.25 -6.94 -19.69
N LYS A 61 19.74 -7.04 -18.46
CA LYS A 61 18.93 -8.19 -18.01
C LYS A 61 17.60 -8.25 -18.77
N THR A 62 17.10 -9.45 -19.02
CA THR A 62 15.74 -9.65 -19.55
C THR A 62 14.69 -9.13 -18.56
N ILE A 63 13.49 -8.77 -19.05
CA ILE A 63 12.39 -8.27 -18.20
C ILE A 63 12.06 -9.29 -17.09
N ASP A 64 12.02 -10.58 -17.42
CA ASP A 64 11.68 -11.63 -16.47
C ASP A 64 12.73 -11.77 -15.35
N GLN A 65 14.02 -11.62 -15.67
CA GLN A 65 15.10 -11.61 -14.67
C GLN A 65 14.99 -10.40 -13.74
N GLN A 66 14.70 -9.22 -14.28
CA GLN A 66 14.51 -8.02 -13.47
C GLN A 66 13.31 -8.18 -12.51
N ILE A 67 12.20 -8.76 -13.00
CA ILE A 67 11.03 -9.06 -12.17
C ILE A 67 11.40 -10.07 -11.07
N ALA A 68 12.10 -11.15 -11.39
CA ALA A 68 12.49 -12.17 -10.43
C ALA A 68 13.39 -11.61 -9.32
N GLU A 69 14.34 -10.74 -9.68
CA GLU A 69 15.22 -10.06 -8.72
C GLU A 69 14.44 -9.11 -7.80
N ILE A 70 13.54 -8.30 -8.36
CA ILE A 70 12.67 -7.41 -7.57
C ILE A 70 11.79 -8.21 -6.62
N MET A 71 11.19 -9.31 -7.08
CA MET A 71 10.37 -10.20 -6.25
C MET A 71 11.19 -10.84 -5.12
N THR A 72 12.42 -11.26 -5.41
CA THR A 72 13.35 -11.81 -4.41
C THR A 72 13.72 -10.76 -3.38
N LEU A 73 14.06 -9.55 -3.82
CA LEU A 73 14.40 -8.44 -2.95
C LEU A 73 13.23 -8.08 -2.02
N MET A 74 12.00 -8.02 -2.55
CA MET A 74 10.81 -7.75 -1.73
C MET A 74 10.59 -8.84 -0.68
N ASN A 75 10.72 -10.11 -1.05
CA ASN A 75 10.59 -11.24 -0.11
C ASN A 75 11.61 -11.20 1.03
N CYS A 76 12.84 -10.76 0.74
CA CYS A 76 13.90 -10.61 1.76
C CYS A 76 13.72 -9.37 2.64
N THR A 77 13.06 -8.32 2.13
CA THR A 77 12.91 -7.05 2.86
C THR A 77 11.71 -7.06 3.80
N ILE A 78 10.63 -7.74 3.42
CA ILE A 78 9.42 -7.80 4.23
C ILE A 78 9.63 -8.80 5.36
N PRO A 79 9.46 -8.40 6.64
CA PRO A 79 9.61 -9.32 7.77
C PRO A 79 8.66 -10.49 7.61
N GLN A 80 9.15 -11.72 7.76
CA GLN A 80 8.32 -12.93 7.72
C GLN A 80 7.91 -13.28 9.15
N LYS A 81 6.73 -12.85 9.58
CA LYS A 81 6.21 -13.14 10.92
C LYS A 81 4.73 -13.51 10.84
N ASP A 82 4.39 -14.63 11.46
CA ASP A 82 3.11 -15.32 11.28
C ASP A 82 2.06 -14.97 12.35
N THR A 83 2.51 -14.60 13.54
CA THR A 83 1.66 -14.26 14.68
C THR A 83 2.22 -13.03 15.36
N MET A 84 1.38 -12.02 15.54
CA MET A 84 1.77 -10.76 16.18
C MET A 84 0.69 -10.33 17.14
N TYR A 85 1.09 -10.05 18.37
CA TYR A 85 0.26 -9.35 19.32
C TYR A 85 0.30 -7.86 18.99
N PHE A 86 -0.85 -7.18 19.08
CA PHE A 86 -0.98 -5.75 18.77
C PHE A 86 0.09 -4.90 19.49
N ASN A 87 0.35 -5.20 20.76
CA ASN A 87 1.33 -4.48 21.58
C ASN A 87 2.78 -4.58 21.08
N GLU A 88 3.12 -5.65 20.36
CA GLU A 88 4.45 -5.83 19.78
C GLU A 88 4.62 -5.10 18.43
N THR A 89 3.52 -4.59 17.87
CA THR A 89 3.53 -3.89 16.59
C THR A 89 3.97 -2.44 16.73
N THR A 90 4.37 -1.86 15.61
CA THR A 90 4.91 -0.51 15.56
C THR A 90 3.91 0.54 16.02
N SER A 91 4.31 1.35 17.00
CA SER A 91 3.55 2.48 17.52
C SER A 91 4.10 3.75 16.93
N ALA A 92 3.29 4.45 16.14
CA ALA A 92 3.66 5.77 15.64
C ALA A 92 3.83 6.81 16.75
N ILE A 93 3.09 6.65 17.85
CA ILE A 93 3.10 7.58 18.99
C ILE A 93 4.40 7.46 19.79
N ASP A 94 4.89 6.23 19.97
CA ASP A 94 6.13 5.98 20.75
C ASP A 94 7.39 6.15 19.90
N SER A 95 7.24 6.15 18.58
CA SER A 95 8.32 6.35 17.62
C SER A 95 8.75 7.81 17.56
N LYS A 96 10.01 8.05 17.15
CA LYS A 96 10.65 9.37 17.24
C LYS A 96 11.20 9.79 15.89
N ALA A 97 11.09 11.09 15.57
CA ALA A 97 11.70 11.68 14.40
C ALA A 97 12.61 12.86 14.79
N ILE A 98 13.82 12.91 14.23
CA ILE A 98 14.81 13.97 14.48
C ILE A 98 15.40 14.47 13.17
N ILE A 99 15.60 15.79 13.05
CA ILE A 99 16.31 16.38 11.91
C ILE A 99 17.81 16.26 12.17
N LEU A 100 18.53 15.53 11.31
CA LEU A 100 19.96 15.27 11.50
C LEU A 100 20.84 16.45 11.10
N ASN A 101 20.42 17.21 10.09
CA ASN A 101 21.21 18.30 9.51
C ASN A 101 20.51 19.64 9.65
N TYR A 102 20.03 19.95 10.85
CA TYR A 102 19.36 21.22 11.14
C TYR A 102 20.26 22.41 10.80
N LYS A 103 19.71 23.36 10.04
CA LYS A 103 20.33 24.66 9.77
C LYS A 103 19.31 25.76 10.07
N PRO A 104 19.74 26.94 10.55
CA PRO A 104 18.85 28.09 10.70
C PRO A 104 18.19 28.52 9.38
N ASN A 105 18.85 28.27 8.25
CA ASN A 105 18.33 28.51 6.91
C ASN A 105 18.83 27.45 5.93
N TYR A 106 17.99 27.10 4.96
CA TYR A 106 18.35 26.21 3.86
C TYR A 106 18.33 26.93 2.53
N CYS A 107 19.10 26.43 1.56
CA CYS A 107 19.08 26.88 0.16
C CYS A 107 18.11 26.03 -0.68
N LEU A 108 17.75 26.53 -1.86
CA LEU A 108 16.99 25.74 -2.83
C LEU A 108 17.86 24.57 -3.31
N GLY A 109 17.27 23.38 -3.37
CA GLY A 109 17.96 22.14 -3.71
C GLY A 109 18.70 21.49 -2.55
N ASP A 110 18.80 22.13 -1.39
CA ASP A 110 19.35 21.48 -0.19
C ASP A 110 18.56 20.22 0.14
N THR A 111 19.26 19.21 0.66
CA THR A 111 18.65 18.00 1.17
C THR A 111 18.49 18.09 2.68
N LEU A 112 17.26 18.02 3.16
CA LEU A 112 16.95 17.83 4.57
C LEU A 112 16.91 16.34 4.90
N ILE A 113 17.56 15.94 5.98
CA ILE A 113 17.64 14.54 6.42
C ILE A 113 16.92 14.41 7.76
N VAL A 114 15.90 13.57 7.80
CA VAL A 114 15.17 13.20 9.02
C VAL A 114 15.46 11.75 9.36
N GLN A 115 15.93 11.48 10.57
CA GLN A 115 16.02 10.13 11.09
C GLN A 115 14.74 9.80 11.86
N VAL A 116 14.16 8.64 11.57
CA VAL A 116 13.02 8.08 12.30
C VAL A 116 13.47 6.82 13.00
N GLU A 117 13.24 6.74 14.31
CA GLU A 117 13.47 5.55 15.11
C GLU A 117 12.12 4.96 15.52
N MET A 118 11.87 3.71 15.13
CA MET A 118 10.60 3.03 15.36
C MET A 118 10.60 2.28 16.68
N PHE A 119 9.50 2.40 17.41
CA PHE A 119 9.22 1.72 18.66
C PHE A 119 7.89 0.97 18.54
N ASN A 120 7.74 -0.11 19.29
CA ASN A 120 6.45 -0.78 19.43
C ASN A 120 5.60 -0.15 20.57
N TYR A 121 4.35 -0.59 20.70
CA TYR A 121 3.44 -0.11 21.78
C TYR A 121 3.88 -0.52 23.20
N LEU A 122 4.93 -1.34 23.33
CA LEU A 122 5.58 -1.63 24.62
C LEU A 122 6.76 -0.68 24.91
N GLY A 123 7.00 0.33 24.07
CA GLY A 123 8.12 1.26 24.20
C GLY A 123 9.48 0.63 23.88
N LYS A 124 9.51 -0.53 23.23
CA LYS A 124 10.76 -1.20 22.83
C LYS A 124 11.16 -0.75 21.42
N ARG A 125 12.43 -0.36 21.26
CA ARG A 125 13.02 -0.04 19.96
C ARG A 125 12.96 -1.26 19.04
N LYS A 126 12.53 -1.05 17.79
CA LYS A 126 12.50 -2.11 16.78
C LYS A 126 13.91 -2.52 16.36
N THR A 127 14.04 -3.76 15.90
CA THR A 127 15.30 -4.36 15.44
C THR A 127 15.24 -4.79 13.96
N TYR A 128 14.15 -4.45 13.27
CA TYR A 128 13.88 -4.78 11.88
C TYR A 128 13.08 -3.64 11.24
N GLY A 129 13.12 -3.56 9.91
CA GLY A 129 12.42 -2.56 9.12
C GLY A 129 11.06 -3.03 8.58
N GLY A 130 10.75 -2.57 7.37
CA GLY A 130 9.57 -2.94 6.58
C GLY A 130 8.31 -2.13 6.87
N ASP A 131 8.39 -1.06 7.67
CA ASP A 131 7.26 -0.20 8.01
C ASP A 131 6.88 0.62 6.78
N PHE A 132 5.59 0.67 6.46
CA PHE A 132 5.13 1.48 5.35
C PHE A 132 4.96 2.93 5.81
N LEU A 133 6.01 3.71 5.61
CA LEU A 133 6.04 5.14 5.92
C LEU A 133 5.63 5.95 4.70
N GLN A 134 4.78 6.95 4.92
CA GLN A 134 4.55 8.04 3.96
C GLN A 134 5.16 9.31 4.52
N ALA A 135 6.02 9.95 3.74
CA ALA A 135 6.72 11.15 4.17
C ALA A 135 6.63 12.24 3.10
N ARG A 136 6.26 13.45 3.51
CA ARG A 136 6.18 14.61 2.62
C ARG A 136 6.63 15.90 3.30
N ILE A 137 7.10 16.82 2.47
CA ILE A 137 7.18 18.24 2.78
C ILE A 137 6.08 18.99 2.05
N PHE A 138 5.53 20.04 2.65
CA PHE A 138 4.48 20.85 2.02
C PHE A 138 4.42 22.27 2.57
N SER A 139 3.88 23.19 1.77
CA SER A 139 3.64 24.59 2.14
C SER A 139 2.22 24.99 1.74
N PRO A 140 1.25 25.01 2.67
CA PRO A 140 -0.15 25.27 2.36
C PRO A 140 -0.38 26.58 1.60
N LYS A 141 0.34 27.65 1.98
CA LYS A 141 0.24 28.98 1.35
C LYS A 141 0.65 28.99 -0.13
N LEU A 142 1.48 28.03 -0.54
CA LEU A 142 2.01 27.93 -1.90
C LEU A 142 1.31 26.83 -2.72
N GLY A 143 0.45 26.01 -2.10
CA GLY A 143 -0.08 24.81 -2.75
C GLY A 143 1.00 23.80 -3.16
N ALA A 144 2.17 23.86 -2.54
CA ALA A 144 3.34 23.06 -2.91
C ALA A 144 3.51 21.85 -1.98
N GLY A 145 3.93 20.73 -2.54
CA GLY A 145 4.23 19.50 -1.81
C GLY A 145 5.19 18.60 -2.57
N ALA A 146 6.04 17.87 -1.84
CA ALA A 146 6.95 16.89 -2.41
C ALA A 146 7.15 15.71 -1.45
N SER A 147 7.29 14.50 -2.00
CA SER A 147 7.54 13.29 -1.22
C SER A 147 9.01 13.17 -0.82
N GLY A 148 9.26 12.61 0.37
CA GLY A 148 10.59 12.25 0.81
C GLY A 148 11.02 10.89 0.28
N ARG A 149 12.31 10.73 -0.04
CA ARG A 149 12.91 9.43 -0.32
C ARG A 149 13.23 8.74 1.00
N ILE A 150 12.66 7.56 1.23
CA ILE A 150 12.84 6.81 2.46
C ILE A 150 13.92 5.74 2.24
N LYS A 151 14.88 5.67 3.15
CA LYS A 151 15.88 4.59 3.26
C LYS A 151 15.66 3.86 4.57
N ASP A 152 15.27 2.60 4.46
CA ASP A 152 15.17 1.67 5.59
C ASP A 152 16.55 1.04 5.85
N PHE A 153 17.04 1.11 7.09
CA PHE A 153 18.28 0.44 7.50
C PHE A 153 18.05 -0.99 8.01
N ASN A 154 16.81 -1.46 7.96
CA ASN A 154 16.36 -2.78 8.40
C ASN A 154 16.73 -3.11 9.86
N ASN A 155 16.77 -2.09 10.72
CA ASN A 155 17.12 -2.22 12.13
C ASN A 155 16.21 -1.38 13.04
N GLY A 156 15.02 -1.03 12.56
CA GLY A 156 14.08 -0.11 13.21
C GLY A 156 14.40 1.37 13.01
N THR A 157 15.44 1.70 12.24
CA THR A 157 15.80 3.09 11.90
C THR A 157 15.60 3.37 10.41
N TYR A 158 15.07 4.55 10.10
CA TYR A 158 14.87 5.04 8.75
C TYR A 158 15.51 6.42 8.57
N HIS A 159 16.08 6.70 7.41
CA HIS A 159 16.40 8.06 6.98
C HIS A 159 15.45 8.49 5.87
N ILE A 160 14.93 9.70 6.01
CA ILE A 160 14.05 10.33 5.03
C ILE A 160 14.77 11.56 4.49
N TYR A 161 14.95 11.58 3.17
CA TYR A 161 15.62 12.64 2.44
C TYR A 161 14.58 13.48 1.71
N PHE A 162 14.50 14.77 2.04
CA PHE A 162 13.66 15.73 1.34
C PHE A 162 14.53 16.72 0.58
N THR A 163 14.31 16.84 -0.73
CA THR A 163 14.88 17.94 -1.52
C THR A 163 14.00 19.18 -1.36
N LEU A 164 14.61 20.32 -1.01
CA LEU A 164 13.88 21.56 -0.77
C LEU A 164 13.68 22.33 -2.09
N PHE A 165 12.54 22.12 -2.73
CA PHE A 165 12.27 22.60 -4.09
C PHE A 165 11.81 24.06 -4.19
N TRP A 166 11.36 24.68 -3.09
CA TRP A 166 10.80 26.04 -3.13
C TRP A 166 11.21 26.88 -1.92
N LYS A 167 11.15 28.20 -2.11
CA LYS A 167 11.44 29.22 -1.09
C LYS A 167 10.28 29.31 -0.10
N GLY A 168 10.58 29.59 1.16
CA GLY A 168 9.62 29.92 2.20
C GLY A 168 9.55 28.87 3.29
N SER A 169 8.48 28.94 4.09
CA SER A 169 8.28 28.03 5.21
C SER A 169 7.72 26.69 4.74
N VAL A 170 8.45 25.62 5.02
CA VAL A 170 8.10 24.22 4.68
C VAL A 170 7.70 23.48 5.95
N GLN A 171 6.63 22.69 5.87
CA GLN A 171 6.18 21.77 6.91
C GLN A 171 6.52 20.33 6.55
N ILE A 172 6.94 19.54 7.54
CA ILE A 172 7.21 18.11 7.39
C ILE A 172 6.03 17.31 7.94
N SER A 173 5.65 16.24 7.24
CA SER A 173 4.67 15.25 7.70
C SER A 173 5.20 13.85 7.41
N ILE A 174 5.28 13.03 8.46
CA ILE A 174 5.66 11.63 8.40
C ILE A 174 4.53 10.84 9.05
N ILE A 175 4.02 9.85 8.33
CA ILE A 175 2.86 9.05 8.71
C ILE A 175 3.24 7.57 8.61
N LEU A 176 2.94 6.81 9.66
CA LEU A 176 2.97 5.36 9.61
C LEU A 176 1.67 4.89 8.96
N MET A 177 1.72 4.48 7.69
CA MET A 177 0.54 3.96 6.98
C MET A 177 0.21 2.55 7.47
N HIS A 178 1.22 1.69 7.51
CA HIS A 178 1.10 0.34 8.08
C HIS A 178 2.38 -0.02 8.85
N PRO A 179 2.24 -0.59 10.06
CA PRO A 179 3.36 -1.20 10.76
C PRO A 179 3.92 -2.35 9.92
N SER A 180 5.21 -2.64 10.01
CA SER A 180 5.85 -3.72 9.22
C SER A 180 5.24 -5.08 9.50
N GLU A 181 4.61 -5.21 10.66
CA GLU A 181 3.73 -6.28 11.07
C GLU A 181 2.51 -6.46 10.16
N GLY A 182 1.79 -5.38 9.90
CA GLY A 182 0.66 -5.38 8.95
C GLY A 182 1.14 -5.60 7.51
N VAL A 183 2.28 -5.01 7.13
CA VAL A 183 2.87 -5.19 5.80
C VAL A 183 3.21 -6.67 5.55
N SER A 184 3.82 -7.35 6.52
CA SER A 184 4.07 -8.80 6.48
C SER A 184 2.80 -9.59 6.18
N LEU A 185 1.72 -9.29 6.90
CA LEU A 185 0.45 -9.99 6.75
C LEU A 185 -0.21 -9.72 5.40
N LEU A 186 -0.16 -8.49 4.90
CA LEU A 186 -0.66 -8.14 3.56
C LEU A 186 0.15 -8.83 2.47
N TRP A 187 1.48 -8.86 2.60
CA TRP A 187 2.37 -9.54 1.67
C TRP A 187 2.13 -11.05 1.65
N LYS A 188 2.01 -11.67 2.83
CA LYS A 188 1.66 -13.07 2.97
C LYS A 188 0.29 -13.36 2.37
N GLY A 189 -0.73 -12.55 2.65
CA GLY A 189 -2.05 -12.67 2.05
C GLY A 189 -2.00 -12.63 0.52
N ARG A 190 -1.30 -11.63 -0.05
CA ARG A 190 -1.11 -11.51 -1.50
C ARG A 190 -0.45 -12.76 -2.11
N ASN A 191 0.57 -13.32 -1.45
CA ASN A 191 1.38 -14.40 -2.02
C ASN A 191 0.92 -15.83 -1.68
N MET A 192 0.13 -16.03 -0.62
CA MET A 192 -0.44 -17.34 -0.27
C MET A 192 -1.58 -17.79 -1.21
N GLY A 193 -2.02 -16.90 -2.10
CA GLY A 193 -2.65 -17.28 -3.35
C GLY A 193 -4.15 -17.55 -3.30
N TYR A 194 -4.54 -18.52 -4.12
CA TYR A 194 -5.86 -18.69 -4.71
C TYR A 194 -6.90 -19.18 -3.70
N ASN A 195 -7.75 -18.27 -3.25
CA ASN A 195 -9.05 -18.53 -2.60
C ASN A 195 -9.89 -17.26 -2.48
N TYR A 196 -9.28 -16.07 -2.55
CA TYR A 196 -9.97 -14.77 -2.56
C TYR A 196 -11.00 -14.65 -3.68
N ILE A 197 -10.74 -15.28 -4.82
CA ILE A 197 -11.63 -15.31 -5.97
C ILE A 197 -11.96 -16.77 -6.24
N SER A 198 -13.25 -17.09 -6.21
CA SER A 198 -13.75 -18.37 -6.69
C SER A 198 -14.12 -18.25 -8.15
N PHE A 199 -13.70 -19.22 -8.96
CA PHE A 199 -14.07 -19.31 -10.36
C PHE A 199 -15.04 -20.47 -10.57
N THR A 200 -16.11 -20.23 -11.31
CA THR A 200 -17.11 -21.22 -11.65
C THR A 200 -17.26 -21.27 -13.16
N GLY A 201 -17.01 -22.45 -13.72
CA GLY A 201 -17.21 -22.72 -15.14
C GLY A 201 -18.64 -23.15 -15.38
N LYS A 202 -19.23 -22.62 -16.44
CA LYS A 202 -20.55 -22.97 -16.92
C LYS A 202 -20.40 -23.83 -18.18
N PHE A 203 -21.12 -24.94 -18.24
CA PHE A 203 -21.06 -25.92 -19.31
C PHE A 203 -22.47 -26.25 -19.81
N LEU A 204 -22.59 -26.57 -21.10
CA LEU A 204 -23.81 -27.08 -21.69
C LEU A 204 -23.86 -28.61 -21.53
N ASN A 205 -24.90 -29.14 -20.91
CA ASN A 205 -25.19 -30.55 -20.90
C ASN A 205 -26.59 -30.79 -21.47
N LYS A 206 -26.64 -31.28 -22.72
CA LYS A 206 -27.89 -31.36 -23.50
C LYS A 206 -28.52 -29.95 -23.59
N ASN A 207 -29.65 -29.72 -22.92
CA ASN A 207 -30.35 -28.43 -22.89
C ASN A 207 -30.31 -27.75 -21.52
N GLN A 208 -29.40 -28.20 -20.63
CA GLN A 208 -29.26 -27.67 -19.29
C GLN A 208 -27.87 -27.10 -19.05
N GLU A 209 -27.84 -26.04 -18.26
CA GLU A 209 -26.61 -25.42 -17.82
C GLU A 209 -26.14 -26.09 -16.53
N VAL A 210 -24.90 -26.55 -16.54
CA VAL A 210 -24.28 -27.17 -15.36
C VAL A 210 -23.01 -26.42 -14.99
N HIS A 211 -22.71 -26.40 -13.69
CA HIS A 211 -21.64 -25.59 -13.13
C HIS A 211 -20.61 -26.46 -12.42
N THR A 212 -19.34 -26.07 -12.52
CA THR A 212 -18.24 -26.76 -11.84
C THR A 212 -17.19 -25.77 -11.35
N LYS A 213 -16.39 -26.19 -10.38
CA LYS A 213 -15.31 -25.37 -9.84
C LYS A 213 -14.18 -25.25 -10.85
N CYS A 214 -13.71 -24.04 -11.05
CA CYS A 214 -12.56 -23.71 -11.88
C CYS A 214 -11.52 -22.90 -11.11
N GLY A 215 -10.36 -22.69 -11.71
CA GLY A 215 -9.31 -21.81 -11.21
C GLY A 215 -7.98 -22.00 -11.91
N PHE A 216 -7.06 -21.07 -11.70
CA PHE A 216 -5.67 -21.16 -12.18
C PHE A 216 -4.89 -22.27 -11.47
N TYR A 217 -5.22 -22.52 -10.20
CA TYR A 217 -4.76 -23.65 -9.41
C TYR A 217 -5.95 -24.37 -8.78
N LEU A 218 -6.05 -25.68 -9.02
CA LEU A 218 -7.09 -26.54 -8.45
C LEU A 218 -6.45 -27.71 -7.72
N ASN A 219 -6.51 -27.69 -6.39
CA ASN A 219 -6.09 -28.79 -5.53
C ASN A 219 -7.16 -29.90 -5.49
N SER A 220 -7.31 -30.63 -6.59
CA SER A 220 -8.22 -31.78 -6.75
C SER A 220 -7.53 -32.85 -7.59
N GLN A 221 -7.76 -34.12 -7.25
CA GLN A 221 -7.28 -35.27 -8.02
C GLN A 221 -8.23 -35.66 -9.17
N GLN A 222 -9.40 -35.03 -9.25
CA GLN A 222 -10.37 -35.28 -10.32
C GLN A 222 -9.81 -34.85 -11.69
N GLU A 223 -10.31 -35.45 -12.77
CA GLU A 223 -9.96 -35.06 -14.14
C GLU A 223 -10.31 -33.58 -14.36
N LYS A 224 -9.47 -32.86 -15.11
CA LYS A 224 -9.60 -31.42 -15.33
C LYS A 224 -9.62 -31.10 -16.82
N CYS A 225 -10.51 -30.22 -17.21
CA CYS A 225 -10.47 -29.55 -18.49
C CYS A 225 -9.49 -28.37 -18.43
N LYS A 226 -8.60 -28.24 -19.42
CA LYS A 226 -7.61 -27.16 -19.52
C LYS A 226 -8.03 -26.17 -20.59
N TYR A 227 -8.05 -24.89 -20.27
CA TYR A 227 -8.38 -23.80 -21.19
C TYR A 227 -7.23 -22.80 -21.24
N LEU A 228 -6.79 -22.46 -22.46
CA LEU A 228 -5.78 -21.45 -22.72
C LEU A 228 -6.46 -20.18 -23.24
N ASP A 229 -6.37 -19.09 -22.47
CA ASP A 229 -6.66 -17.77 -22.98
C ASP A 229 -5.49 -17.31 -23.84
N ARG A 230 -5.70 -17.25 -25.16
CA ARG A 230 -4.66 -16.83 -26.11
C ARG A 230 -4.31 -15.35 -26.00
N LYS A 231 -5.23 -14.50 -25.54
CA LYS A 231 -5.02 -13.05 -25.45
C LYS A 231 -4.02 -12.72 -24.35
N TYR A 232 -4.19 -13.33 -23.19
CA TYR A 232 -3.34 -13.09 -22.02
C TYR A 232 -2.29 -14.17 -21.80
N ARG A 233 -2.31 -15.24 -22.63
CA ARG A 233 -1.46 -16.44 -22.49
C ARG A 233 -1.60 -17.10 -21.11
N GLU A 234 -2.80 -17.00 -20.55
CA GLU A 234 -3.13 -17.57 -19.24
C GLU A 234 -3.82 -18.92 -19.38
N VAL A 235 -3.58 -19.82 -18.43
CA VAL A 235 -4.20 -21.15 -18.41
C VAL A 235 -5.05 -21.29 -17.16
N PHE A 236 -6.30 -21.70 -17.32
CA PHE A 236 -7.15 -22.09 -16.21
C PHE A 236 -7.70 -23.50 -16.40
N TYR A 237 -8.09 -24.10 -15.27
CA TYR A 237 -8.59 -25.46 -15.20
C TYR A 237 -9.99 -25.48 -14.62
N CYS A 238 -10.82 -26.43 -15.06
CA CYS A 238 -12.13 -26.72 -14.49
C CYS A 238 -12.21 -28.21 -14.17
N ILE A 239 -12.84 -28.57 -13.05
CA ILE A 239 -13.13 -29.97 -12.73
C ILE A 239 -14.08 -30.52 -13.79
N LYS A 240 -13.70 -31.61 -14.46
CA LYS A 240 -14.50 -32.23 -15.51
C LYS A 240 -15.73 -32.91 -14.90
N LEU A 241 -16.90 -32.59 -15.44
CA LEU A 241 -18.16 -33.19 -15.01
C LEU A 241 -18.40 -34.53 -15.71
N PRO A 242 -19.00 -35.53 -15.05
CA PRO A 242 -19.33 -36.82 -15.67
C PRO A 242 -20.21 -36.64 -16.91
N ALA A 243 -19.85 -37.31 -18.00
CA ALA A 243 -20.58 -37.27 -19.28
C ALA A 243 -20.76 -35.87 -19.90
N VAL A 244 -19.96 -34.87 -19.49
CA VAL A 244 -19.92 -33.54 -20.10
C VAL A 244 -18.55 -33.34 -20.76
N PRO A 245 -18.49 -33.14 -22.09
CA PRO A 245 -17.24 -32.88 -22.77
C PRO A 245 -16.67 -31.51 -22.39
N CYS A 246 -15.35 -31.35 -22.41
CA CYS A 246 -14.69 -30.08 -22.05
C CYS A 246 -15.02 -28.97 -23.06
N GLU A 247 -15.29 -29.34 -24.30
CA GLU A 247 -15.65 -28.46 -25.40
C GLU A 247 -17.02 -27.80 -25.19
N ALA A 248 -17.86 -28.35 -24.31
CA ALA A 248 -19.14 -27.77 -23.95
C ALA A 248 -19.05 -26.58 -22.98
N PHE A 249 -17.84 -26.07 -22.73
CA PHE A 249 -17.63 -24.86 -21.94
C PHE A 249 -18.29 -23.64 -22.58
N ILE A 250 -19.10 -22.92 -21.80
CA ILE A 250 -19.80 -21.70 -22.22
C ILE A 250 -19.06 -20.46 -21.73
N SER A 251 -18.81 -20.38 -20.43
CA SER A 251 -18.27 -19.17 -19.80
C SER A 251 -17.64 -19.44 -18.45
N LEU A 252 -16.70 -18.59 -18.07
CA LEU A 252 -16.13 -18.53 -16.72
C LEU A 252 -16.74 -17.35 -15.97
N ASN A 253 -17.25 -17.59 -14.77
CA ASN A 253 -17.63 -16.54 -13.84
C ASN A 253 -16.66 -16.48 -12.66
N SER A 254 -16.38 -15.27 -12.16
CA SER A 254 -15.53 -15.05 -11.00
C SER A 254 -16.25 -14.22 -9.96
N GLN A 255 -16.10 -14.58 -8.69
CA GLN A 255 -16.68 -13.84 -7.58
C GLN A 255 -15.72 -13.80 -6.38
N ASN A 256 -15.72 -12.67 -5.67
CA ASN A 256 -14.97 -12.52 -4.43
C ASN A 256 -15.55 -13.46 -3.36
N THR A 257 -14.69 -14.16 -2.66
CA THR A 257 -15.06 -14.98 -1.51
C THR A 257 -14.90 -14.17 -0.23
N ARG A 258 -15.51 -14.63 0.86
CA ARG A 258 -15.27 -14.08 2.21
C ARG A 258 -13.98 -14.63 2.85
N TYR A 259 -13.16 -15.34 2.07
CA TYR A 259 -11.94 -15.95 2.58
C TYR A 259 -10.91 -14.87 2.94
N THR A 260 -10.26 -15.03 4.09
CA THR A 260 -9.16 -14.17 4.51
C THR A 260 -8.09 -14.99 5.22
N TYR A 261 -6.83 -14.70 4.91
CA TYR A 261 -5.68 -15.26 5.63
C TYR A 261 -5.43 -14.52 6.96
N LEU A 262 -6.18 -13.44 7.25
CA LEU A 262 -6.07 -12.69 8.50
C LEU A 262 -6.93 -13.34 9.59
N THR A 263 -6.29 -13.74 10.69
CA THR A 263 -6.99 -14.10 11.93
C THR A 263 -7.74 -12.89 12.49
N ASN A 264 -8.69 -13.10 13.41
CA ASN A 264 -9.39 -12.00 14.05
C ASN A 264 -8.44 -11.07 14.84
N ALA A 265 -7.38 -11.62 15.44
CA ALA A 265 -6.33 -10.84 16.08
C ALA A 265 -5.58 -9.96 15.07
N ASN A 266 -5.23 -10.51 13.90
CA ASN A 266 -4.46 -9.79 12.88
C ASN A 266 -5.27 -8.64 12.24
N LYS A 267 -6.60 -8.74 12.20
CA LYS A 267 -7.46 -7.69 11.63
C LYS A 267 -7.40 -6.37 12.41
N THR A 268 -7.06 -6.40 13.70
CA THR A 268 -6.98 -5.18 14.52
C THR A 268 -5.83 -4.25 14.08
N LEU A 269 -4.88 -4.76 13.30
CA LEU A 269 -3.80 -3.95 12.72
C LEU A 269 -4.25 -3.05 11.56
N PHE A 270 -5.49 -3.21 11.11
CA PHE A 270 -6.06 -2.50 9.97
C PHE A 270 -7.37 -1.77 10.31
N SER A 271 -7.76 -1.74 11.59
CA SER A 271 -9.00 -1.14 12.10
C SER A 271 -8.77 0.19 12.81
#